data_AF-A0A6L8EHR3-F1
#
_entry.id   AF-A0A6L8EHR3-F1
#
_cell.length_a   1.000
_cell.length_b   1.000
_cell.length_c   1.000
_cell.angle_alpha   90.00
_cell.angle_beta   90.00
_cell.angle_gamma   90.00
#
_symmetry.space_group_name_H-M   'P 1'
#
loop_
_entity.id
_entity.type
_entity.pdbx_description
1 polymer ?
#
loop_
_entity_poly.entity_id
_entity_poly.type
_entity_poly.pdbx_seq_one_letter_code
_entity_poly.pdbx_strand_id
1 'polypeptide(L)'
;CLSWLFWQMGSAPYLGGGFGHFYAYAPEKFEYPINRYAMEVKRQLDVLDRHLAGNRYFCGEEYGIADIAIWPWYGNLVLNKVYGAAEFLDAGSYTHLNRWTSEIRERPAVIRGRMVNRSWGEPAEQLRERHDAGDFDTRTQDKLEPAAVAETGN
;
A
#
# COMPACT_ATOMS: atom_id res chain seq x y z
N CYS A 1 -20.31 2.80 -7.56
CA CYS A 1 -19.01 2.19 -7.17
C CYS A 1 -17.90 2.44 -8.19
N LEU A 2 -18.18 2.38 -9.52
CA LEU A 2 -17.15 2.61 -10.55
C LEU A 2 -16.44 3.97 -10.44
N SER A 3 -17.10 5.02 -9.95
CA SER A 3 -16.47 6.34 -9.77
C SER A 3 -15.21 6.29 -8.90
N TRP A 4 -15.20 5.51 -7.81
CA TRP A 4 -14.02 5.35 -6.95
C TRP A 4 -12.94 4.49 -7.58
N LEU A 5 -13.32 3.47 -8.35
CA LEU A 5 -12.37 2.67 -9.12
C LEU A 5 -11.65 3.53 -10.17
N PHE A 6 -12.40 4.31 -10.95
CA PHE A 6 -11.81 5.22 -11.95
C PHE A 6 -11.06 6.39 -11.31
N TRP A 7 -11.52 6.89 -10.16
CA TRP A 7 -10.75 7.85 -9.37
C TRP A 7 -9.36 7.28 -9.05
N GLN A 8 -9.27 6.03 -8.59
CA GLN A 8 -8.01 5.40 -8.25
C GLN A 8 -7.08 5.28 -9.46
N MET A 9 -7.62 4.86 -10.61
CA MET A 9 -6.87 4.77 -11.87
C MET A 9 -6.26 6.13 -12.27
N GLY A 10 -7.00 7.22 -12.05
CA GLY A 10 -6.53 8.58 -12.35
C GLY A 10 -5.64 9.20 -11.27
N SER A 11 -5.76 8.78 -10.01
CA SER A 11 -5.05 9.39 -8.87
C SER A 11 -3.69 8.76 -8.60
N ALA A 12 -3.57 7.43 -8.72
CA ALA A 12 -2.34 6.70 -8.41
C ALA A 12 -1.10 7.15 -9.20
N PRO A 13 -1.19 7.60 -10.48
CA PRO A 13 -0.04 8.16 -11.18
C PRO A 13 0.59 9.37 -10.48
N TYR A 14 -0.20 10.20 -9.78
CA TYR A 14 0.35 11.31 -8.98
C TYR A 14 1.07 10.82 -7.73
N LEU A 15 0.59 9.74 -7.09
CA LEU A 15 1.26 9.13 -5.94
C LEU A 15 2.55 8.40 -6.34
N GLY A 16 2.50 7.54 -7.34
CA GLY A 16 3.66 6.74 -7.77
C GLY A 16 4.60 7.49 -8.70
N GLY A 17 4.10 7.86 -9.88
CA GLY A 17 4.89 8.51 -10.94
C GLY A 17 5.24 9.98 -10.67
N GLY A 18 4.46 10.64 -9.81
CA GLY A 18 4.77 11.97 -9.28
C GLY A 18 5.56 11.87 -7.97
N PHE A 19 4.85 11.80 -6.85
CA PHE A 19 5.43 11.89 -5.52
C PHE A 19 6.50 10.82 -5.29
N GLY A 20 6.18 9.54 -5.48
CA GLY A 20 7.09 8.42 -5.25
C GLY A 20 8.37 8.54 -6.08
N HIS A 21 8.26 8.92 -7.36
CA HIS A 21 9.43 9.16 -8.21
C HIS A 21 10.31 10.28 -7.66
N PHE A 22 9.78 11.49 -7.50
CA PHE A 22 10.59 12.65 -7.09
C PHE A 22 11.05 12.59 -5.63
N TYR A 23 10.30 11.93 -4.75
CA TYR A 23 10.62 11.78 -3.34
C TYR A 23 11.61 10.63 -3.08
N ALA A 24 11.42 9.46 -3.70
CA ALA A 24 12.19 8.26 -3.36
C ALA A 24 13.23 7.85 -4.40
N TYR A 25 12.98 8.06 -5.70
CA TYR A 25 13.79 7.46 -6.76
C TYR A 25 14.66 8.42 -7.58
N ALA A 26 14.23 9.67 -7.76
CA ALA A 26 15.01 10.65 -8.53
C ALA A 26 16.42 10.78 -7.94
N PRO A 27 17.47 10.88 -8.78
CA PRO A 27 18.86 10.88 -8.32
C PRO A 27 19.21 12.12 -7.47
N GLU A 28 18.43 13.20 -7.63
CA GLU A 28 18.56 14.44 -6.89
C GLU A 28 17.20 14.86 -6.31
N LYS A 29 17.24 15.67 -5.24
CA LYS A 29 16.02 16.19 -4.60
C LYS A 29 15.65 17.53 -5.21
N PHE A 30 14.57 17.54 -5.97
CA PHE A 30 14.02 18.74 -6.59
C PHE A 30 12.85 19.26 -5.77
N GLU A 31 13.04 20.40 -5.10
CA GLU A 31 12.04 20.99 -4.20
C GLU A 31 10.69 21.20 -4.89
N TYR A 32 10.66 21.81 -6.07
CA TYR A 32 9.42 22.12 -6.78
C TYR A 32 8.53 20.89 -7.06
N PRO A 33 9.00 19.83 -7.75
CA PRO A 33 8.16 18.67 -8.01
C PRO A 33 7.83 17.88 -6.74
N ILE A 34 8.74 17.81 -5.75
CA ILE A 34 8.42 17.20 -4.45
C ILE A 34 7.25 17.93 -3.81
N ASN A 35 7.32 19.26 -3.68
CA ASN A 35 6.25 20.07 -3.09
C ASN A 35 4.93 19.93 -3.86
N ARG A 36 4.98 19.99 -5.20
CA ARG A 36 3.79 19.82 -6.06
C ARG A 36 3.09 18.50 -5.80
N TYR A 37 3.81 17.38 -5.86
CA TYR A 37 3.20 16.07 -5.77
C TYR A 37 2.90 15.66 -4.32
N ALA A 38 3.68 16.12 -3.35
CA ALA A 38 3.35 15.94 -1.94
C ALA A 38 2.03 16.63 -1.59
N MET A 39 1.82 17.87 -2.05
CA MET A 39 0.57 18.59 -1.86
C MET A 39 -0.63 17.84 -2.47
N GLU A 40 -0.49 17.33 -3.70
CA GLU A 40 -1.55 16.55 -4.34
C GLU A 40 -1.81 15.21 -3.62
N VAL A 41 -0.77 14.50 -3.19
CA VAL A 41 -0.94 13.25 -2.43
C VAL A 41 -1.63 13.52 -1.08
N LYS A 42 -1.26 14.58 -0.35
CA LYS A 42 -1.97 14.98 0.87
C LYS A 42 -3.43 15.32 0.61
N ARG A 43 -3.76 15.96 -0.52
CA ARG A 43 -5.15 16.21 -0.95
C ARG A 43 -5.88 14.90 -1.25
N GLN A 44 -5.24 13.93 -1.89
CA GLN A 44 -5.83 12.61 -2.13
C GLN A 44 -6.09 11.86 -0.81
N LEU A 45 -5.13 11.86 0.12
CA LEU A 45 -5.30 11.30 1.46
C LEU A 45 -6.48 11.95 2.19
N ASP A 46 -6.62 13.28 2.14
CA ASP A 46 -7.76 14.00 2.73
C ASP A 46 -9.10 13.63 2.08
N VAL A 47 -9.15 13.51 0.74
CA VAL A 47 -10.36 13.05 0.04
C VAL A 47 -10.80 11.66 0.51
N LEU A 48 -9.86 10.73 0.66
CA LEU A 48 -10.15 9.38 1.13
C LEU A 48 -10.58 9.37 2.60
N ASP A 49 -9.85 10.07 3.46
CA ASP A 49 -10.14 10.13 4.89
C ASP A 49 -11.52 10.72 5.17
N ARG A 50 -11.86 11.84 4.51
CA ARG A 50 -13.18 12.48 4.63
C ARG A 50 -14.32 11.60 4.13
N HIS A 51 -14.12 10.85 3.05
CA HIS A 51 -15.12 9.89 2.58
C HIS A 51 -15.33 8.76 3.59
N LEU A 52 -14.24 8.22 4.12
CA LEU A 52 -14.24 7.14 5.11
C LEU A 52 -14.69 7.58 6.51
N ALA A 53 -14.85 8.89 6.75
CA ALA A 53 -15.48 9.38 7.98
C ALA A 53 -16.95 8.95 8.08
N GLY A 54 -17.67 8.95 6.96
CA GLY A 54 -19.09 8.62 6.88
C GLY A 54 -19.41 7.25 6.28
N ASN A 55 -18.41 6.51 5.80
CA ASN A 55 -18.59 5.23 5.14
C ASN A 55 -17.60 4.21 5.67
N ARG A 56 -18.00 2.93 5.74
CA ARG A 56 -17.08 1.85 6.09
C ARG A 56 -16.09 1.55 4.96
N TYR A 57 -16.58 1.52 3.72
CA TYR A 57 -15.81 1.28 2.50
C TYR A 57 -16.14 2.32 1.42
N PHE A 58 -15.44 2.30 0.29
CA PHE A 58 -15.62 3.32 -0.74
C PHE A 58 -16.99 3.29 -1.43
N CYS A 59 -17.67 2.14 -1.42
CA CYS A 59 -18.96 1.95 -2.09
C CYS A 59 -20.12 1.67 -1.13
N GLY A 60 -19.98 2.06 0.15
CA GLY A 60 -20.99 1.88 1.19
C GLY A 60 -20.48 0.96 2.29
N GLU A 61 -21.34 0.05 2.74
CA GLU A 61 -21.06 -0.87 3.86
C GLU A 61 -20.29 -2.13 3.45
N GLU A 62 -20.22 -2.43 2.15
CA GLU A 62 -19.60 -3.64 1.63
C GLU A 62 -18.24 -3.37 0.98
N TYR A 63 -17.29 -4.25 1.27
CA TYR A 63 -15.97 -4.28 0.66
C TYR A 63 -16.06 -4.62 -0.82
N GLY A 64 -15.47 -3.79 -1.69
CA GLY A 64 -15.53 -3.99 -3.13
C GLY A 64 -14.22 -3.80 -3.87
N ILE A 65 -14.30 -3.87 -5.20
CA ILE A 65 -13.13 -3.72 -6.09
C ILE A 65 -12.49 -2.33 -6.00
N ALA A 66 -13.24 -1.29 -5.61
CA ALA A 66 -12.66 0.02 -5.36
C ALA A 66 -11.71 -0.03 -4.17
N ASP A 67 -12.08 -0.70 -3.07
CA ASP A 67 -11.20 -0.88 -1.91
C ASP A 67 -9.97 -1.72 -2.26
N ILE A 68 -10.15 -2.80 -3.04
CA ILE A 68 -9.05 -3.64 -3.56
C ILE A 68 -8.06 -2.80 -4.37
N ALA A 69 -8.54 -1.86 -5.18
CA ALA A 69 -7.71 -1.03 -6.05
C ALA A 69 -6.97 0.08 -5.27
N ILE A 70 -7.63 0.70 -4.30
CA ILE A 70 -7.08 1.81 -3.49
C ILE A 70 -6.09 1.30 -2.44
N TRP A 71 -6.35 0.18 -1.78
CA TRP A 71 -5.60 -0.28 -0.60
C TRP A 71 -4.11 -0.54 -0.86
N PRO A 72 -3.70 -1.20 -1.96
CA PRO A 72 -2.28 -1.43 -2.23
C PRO A 72 -1.45 -0.15 -2.41
N TRP A 73 -2.10 0.98 -2.71
CA TRP A 73 -1.45 2.28 -2.85
C TRP A 73 -1.47 3.06 -1.53
N TYR A 74 -2.66 3.44 -1.09
CA TYR A 74 -2.82 4.37 0.03
C TYR A 74 -2.68 3.66 1.39
N GLY A 75 -3.13 2.41 1.49
CA GLY A 75 -2.94 1.59 2.69
C GLY A 75 -1.46 1.31 2.95
N ASN A 76 -0.71 0.89 1.92
CA ASN A 76 0.74 0.71 2.05
C ASN A 76 1.48 2.02 2.34
N LEU A 77 1.02 3.16 1.81
CA LEU A 77 1.61 4.47 2.12
C LEU A 77 1.44 4.82 3.60
N VAL A 78 0.23 4.72 4.16
CA VAL A 78 0.00 5.06 5.57
C VAL A 78 0.65 4.08 6.54
N LEU A 79 0.80 2.80 6.14
CA LEU A 79 1.57 1.80 6.89
C LEU A 79 3.09 1.93 6.73
N ASN A 80 3.56 2.98 6.04
CA ASN A 80 4.96 3.23 5.72
C ASN A 80 5.67 2.06 5.00
N LYS A 81 4.95 1.33 4.15
CA LYS A 81 5.48 0.19 3.36
C LYS A 81 5.97 0.58 1.98
N VAL A 82 5.76 1.83 1.55
CA VAL A 82 6.27 2.39 0.30
C VAL A 82 6.91 3.74 0.55
N TYR A 83 8.01 4.01 -0.17
CA TYR A 83 8.72 5.29 -0.23
C TYR A 83 9.28 5.86 1.08
N GLY A 84 9.04 5.22 2.24
CA GLY A 84 9.47 5.75 3.54
C GLY A 84 8.85 7.11 3.90
N ALA A 85 7.68 7.40 3.33
CA ALA A 85 7.12 8.75 3.26
C ALA A 85 6.01 9.04 4.28
N ALA A 86 5.64 8.08 5.14
CA ALA A 86 4.49 8.23 6.02
C ALA A 86 4.62 9.44 6.96
N GLU A 87 5.78 9.64 7.56
CA GLU A 87 6.04 10.80 8.43
C GLU A 87 5.99 12.11 7.63
N PHE A 88 6.65 12.16 6.47
CA PHE A 88 6.69 13.36 5.62
C PHE A 88 5.30 13.83 5.16
N LEU A 89 4.40 12.88 4.88
CA LEU A 89 3.03 13.17 4.47
C LEU A 89 2.07 13.35 5.64
N ASP A 90 2.54 13.24 6.89
CA ASP A 90 1.72 13.22 8.10
C ASP A 90 0.63 12.14 8.03
N ALA A 91 1.00 10.94 7.61
CA ALA A 91 0.06 9.85 7.35
C ALA A 91 -0.74 9.42 8.59
N GLY A 92 -0.22 9.66 9.79
CA GLY A 92 -0.88 9.35 11.06
C GLY A 92 -2.12 10.20 11.35
N SER A 93 -2.25 11.39 10.74
CA SER A 93 -3.40 12.27 10.99
C SER A 93 -4.68 11.84 10.27
N TYR A 94 -4.59 11.01 9.24
CA TYR A 94 -5.73 10.48 8.48
C TYR A 94 -6.40 9.30 9.21
N THR A 95 -7.10 9.58 10.31
CA THR A 95 -7.62 8.58 11.26
C THR A 95 -8.57 7.57 10.63
N HIS A 96 -9.47 8.00 9.73
CA HIS A 96 -10.47 7.14 9.11
C HIS A 96 -9.84 6.25 8.03
N LEU A 97 -8.86 6.79 7.30
CA LEU A 97 -8.06 6.03 6.35
C LEU A 97 -7.21 4.96 7.06
N ASN A 98 -6.60 5.28 8.21
CA ASN A 98 -5.86 4.31 9.01
C ASN A 98 -6.76 3.18 9.55
N ARG A 99 -7.98 3.52 9.98
CA ARG A 99 -9.01 2.55 10.40
C ARG A 99 -9.36 1.59 9.26
N TRP A 100 -9.75 2.12 8.10
CA TRP A 100 -10.05 1.33 6.90
C TRP A 100 -8.86 0.46 6.45
N THR A 101 -7.64 1.02 6.52
CA THR A 101 -6.42 0.32 6.15
C THR A 101 -6.18 -0.91 7.03
N SER A 102 -6.37 -0.75 8.34
CA SER A 102 -6.20 -1.82 9.33
C SER A 102 -7.25 -2.91 9.15
N GLU A 103 -8.53 -2.54 9.01
CA GLU A 103 -9.62 -3.50 8.75
C GLU A 103 -9.36 -4.38 7.52
N ILE A 104 -8.88 -3.79 6.42
CA ILE A 104 -8.60 -4.54 5.19
C ILE A 104 -7.33 -5.40 5.31
N ARG A 105 -6.30 -4.90 6.02
CA ARG A 105 -5.04 -5.62 6.22
C ARG A 105 -5.25 -6.97 6.90
N GLU A 106 -6.22 -7.07 7.81
CA GLU A 106 -6.51 -8.27 8.58
C GLU A 106 -7.26 -9.36 7.78
N ARG A 107 -7.75 -9.03 6.57
CA ARG A 107 -8.49 -9.99 5.74
C ARG A 107 -7.57 -11.13 5.30
N PRO A 108 -7.93 -12.41 5.51
CA PRO A 108 -7.07 -13.54 5.11
C PRO A 108 -6.67 -13.54 3.63
N ALA A 109 -7.57 -13.11 2.75
CA ALA A 109 -7.29 -12.99 1.31
C ALA A 109 -6.29 -11.86 0.99
N VAL A 110 -6.33 -10.75 1.73
CA VAL A 110 -5.37 -9.65 1.56
C VAL A 110 -4.00 -10.07 2.07
N ILE A 111 -3.95 -10.74 3.23
CA ILE A 111 -2.71 -11.29 3.82
C ILE A 111 -2.03 -12.26 2.85
N ARG A 112 -2.78 -13.16 2.20
CA ARG A 112 -2.21 -14.07 1.19
C ARG A 112 -1.86 -13.33 -0.11
N GLY A 113 -2.75 -12.49 -0.62
CA GLY A 113 -2.59 -11.80 -1.89
C GLY A 113 -1.34 -10.92 -1.94
N ARG A 114 -1.03 -10.21 -0.85
CA ARG A 114 0.17 -9.37 -0.74
C ARG A 114 1.49 -10.13 -0.77
N MET A 115 1.49 -11.45 -0.61
CA MET A 115 2.70 -12.26 -0.64
C MET A 115 3.09 -12.65 -2.07
N VAL A 116 2.09 -12.77 -2.95
CA VAL A 116 2.26 -13.31 -4.30
C VAL A 116 3.09 -12.33 -5.15
N ASN A 117 4.08 -12.87 -5.87
CA ASN A 117 5.07 -12.15 -6.68
C ASN A 117 5.91 -11.12 -5.91
N ARG A 118 5.89 -11.14 -4.58
CA ARG A 118 6.68 -10.23 -3.75
C ARG A 118 8.11 -10.75 -3.60
N SER A 119 9.08 -9.90 -3.90
CA SER A 119 10.52 -10.20 -3.86
C SER A 119 11.29 -9.44 -2.78
N TRP A 120 10.58 -8.74 -1.89
CA TRP A 120 11.16 -7.86 -0.87
C TRP A 120 10.35 -7.88 0.42
N GLY A 121 10.96 -7.43 1.53
CA GLY A 121 10.40 -7.50 2.88
C GLY A 121 10.73 -8.81 3.59
N GLU A 122 9.99 -9.17 4.63
CA GLU A 122 10.23 -10.41 5.39
C GLU A 122 10.12 -11.66 4.49
N PRO A 123 11.07 -12.60 4.53
CA PRO A 123 11.01 -13.82 3.71
C PRO A 123 9.73 -14.64 3.89
N ALA A 124 9.15 -14.66 5.11
CA ALA A 124 7.87 -15.31 5.39
C ALA A 124 6.67 -14.66 4.70
N GLU A 125 6.80 -13.40 4.26
CA GLU A 125 5.78 -12.67 3.50
C GLU A 125 6.04 -12.68 1.98
N GLN A 126 7.04 -13.42 1.50
CA GLN A 126 7.41 -13.49 0.08
C GLN A 126 7.02 -14.84 -0.53
N LEU A 127 6.17 -14.81 -1.56
CA LEU A 127 5.85 -15.95 -2.41
C LEU A 127 6.08 -15.55 -3.87
N ARG A 128 7.28 -15.80 -4.40
CA ARG A 128 7.71 -15.27 -5.71
C ARG A 128 6.82 -15.76 -6.87
N GLU A 129 6.30 -16.98 -6.77
CA GLU A 129 5.33 -17.55 -7.72
C GLU A 129 4.26 -18.33 -6.97
N ARG A 130 3.03 -18.34 -7.50
CA ARG A 130 1.92 -19.13 -6.99
C ARG A 130 1.30 -19.93 -8.13
N HIS A 131 1.31 -21.25 -7.98
CA HIS A 131 0.73 -22.22 -8.92
C HIS A 131 -0.30 -23.12 -8.24
N ASP A 132 -0.29 -23.22 -6.91
CA ASP A 132 -1.26 -23.98 -6.10
C ASP A 132 -1.68 -23.21 -4.82
N ALA A 133 -2.72 -23.67 -4.12
CA ALA A 133 -3.10 -23.13 -2.81
C ALA A 133 -2.12 -23.54 -1.70
N GLY A 134 -1.52 -24.73 -1.77
CA GLY A 134 -0.54 -25.22 -0.79
C GLY A 134 0.82 -24.52 -0.84
N ASP A 135 1.05 -23.64 -1.82
CA ASP A 135 2.30 -22.88 -1.95
C ASP A 135 2.55 -21.95 -0.77
N PHE A 136 1.51 -21.45 -0.10
CA PHE A 136 1.66 -20.63 1.11
C PHE A 136 2.26 -21.42 2.28
N ASP A 137 2.00 -22.73 2.33
CA ASP A 137 2.45 -23.60 3.41
C ASP A 137 3.85 -24.17 3.16
N THR A 138 4.32 -24.16 1.91
CA THR A 138 5.53 -24.91 1.50
C THR A 138 6.55 -24.11 0.69
N ARG A 139 6.16 -22.98 0.07
CA ARG A 139 6.98 -22.28 -0.93
C ARG A 139 7.22 -20.80 -0.64
N THR A 140 6.92 -20.32 0.57
CA THR A 140 7.37 -18.99 0.99
C THR A 140 8.88 -18.94 1.15
N GLN A 141 9.47 -17.75 1.04
CA GLN A 141 10.91 -17.64 0.87
C GLN A 141 11.72 -18.09 2.10
N ASP A 142 11.16 -17.94 3.30
CA ASP A 142 11.70 -18.49 4.55
C ASP A 142 11.81 -20.03 4.54
N LYS A 143 10.91 -20.71 3.82
CA LYS A 143 10.89 -22.18 3.70
C LYS A 143 11.88 -22.68 2.65
N LEU A 144 12.09 -21.90 1.59
CA LEU A 144 12.97 -22.26 0.47
C LEU A 144 14.44 -21.86 0.71
N GLU A 145 14.68 -20.75 1.41
CA GLU A 145 16.02 -20.19 1.68
C GLU A 145 16.23 -19.98 3.20
N PRO A 146 16.17 -21.04 4.04
CA PRO A 146 16.17 -20.90 5.51
C PRO A 146 17.46 -20.29 6.09
N ALA A 147 18.59 -20.41 5.38
CA ALA A 147 19.87 -19.85 5.83
C ALA A 147 19.95 -18.31 5.76
N ALA A 148 19.20 -17.67 4.86
CA ALA A 148 19.21 -16.22 4.69
C ALA A 148 18.48 -15.47 5.83
N VAL A 149 17.64 -16.18 6.60
CA VAL A 149 16.87 -15.61 7.72
C VAL A 149 17.75 -15.42 8.97
N ALA A 150 18.84 -16.18 9.10
CA ALA A 150 19.71 -16.14 10.28
C ALA A 150 20.66 -14.92 10.31
N GLU A 151 20.91 -14.26 9.18
CA GLU A 151 21.94 -13.20 9.06
C GLU A 151 21.41 -11.76 9.19
N THR A 152 20.10 -11.54 9.29
CA THR A 152 19.50 -10.18 9.39
C THR A 152 19.16 -9.74 10.82
N GLY A 153 19.45 -10.57 11.82
CA GLY A 153 19.32 -10.23 13.24
C GLY A 153 20.64 -9.77 13.85
N ASN A 154 21.14 -8.58 13.48
CA ASN A 154 22.12 -7.83 14.26
C ASN A 154 21.99 -6.33 14.04
#